data_AF-A0A2T3KL19-F1
#
_entry.id   AF-A0A2T3KL19-F1
#
_cell.length_a   1.000
_cell.length_b   1.000
_cell.length_c   1.000
_cell.angle_alpha   90.00
_cell.angle_beta   90.00
_cell.angle_gamma   90.00
#
_symmetry.space_group_name_H-M   'P 1'
#
loop_
_entity.id
_entity.type
_entity.pdbx_description
1 polymer ?
#
loop_
_entity_poly.entity_id
_entity_poly.type
_entity_poly.pdbx_seq_one_letter_code
_entity_poly.pdbx_strand_id
1 'polypeptide(L)'
;MLNVKKISEYFLESSDKEIRSFGRVLEEERNQAFLKHLNTDSDDDYWKKHKLVVYIKSDRDFWIKRQEDQKLSSVEYFEWCGESKQECIELAEAYFLDIDNYKCEDRRFNFVLETLINPTFAKIKGGLESFGFLGANWEFEINYDEPDKEEPKHVDFRPTSELLSKINLFSEEELAALGFIESKGHDQDTTI
;
A
#
# COMPACT_ATOMS: atom_id res chain seq x y z
N MET A 1 15.61 -9.36 20.51
CA MET A 1 14.89 -8.38 19.67
C MET A 1 13.64 -7.94 20.42
N LEU A 2 13.28 -6.64 20.40
CA LEU A 2 11.98 -6.22 20.95
C LEU A 2 10.85 -6.78 20.06
N ASN A 3 9.79 -7.31 20.66
CA ASN A 3 8.65 -7.90 19.97
C ASN A 3 7.38 -7.13 20.36
N VAL A 4 6.59 -6.72 19.36
CA VAL A 4 5.34 -5.96 19.54
C VAL A 4 4.38 -6.61 20.53
N LYS A 5 4.27 -7.94 20.58
CA LYS A 5 3.44 -8.65 21.56
C LYS A 5 3.82 -8.30 23.02
N LYS A 6 5.11 -8.30 23.34
CA LYS A 6 5.57 -7.98 24.70
C LYS A 6 5.39 -6.50 25.01
N ILE A 7 5.53 -5.64 24.00
CA ILE A 7 5.32 -4.19 24.12
C ILE A 7 3.84 -3.89 24.35
N SER A 8 2.94 -4.52 23.59
CA SER A 8 1.50 -4.32 23.71
C SER A 8 1.00 -4.83 25.07
N GLU A 9 1.41 -6.02 25.51
CA GLU A 9 1.12 -6.56 26.85
C GLU A 9 1.54 -5.58 27.95
N TYR A 10 2.79 -5.08 27.88
CA TYR A 10 3.30 -4.09 28.84
C TYR A 10 2.50 -2.77 28.83
N PHE A 11 2.12 -2.27 27.66
CA PHE A 11 1.35 -1.03 27.54
C PHE A 11 -0.10 -1.19 28.00
N LEU A 12 -0.72 -2.34 27.80
CA LEU A 12 -2.08 -2.64 28.26
C LEU A 12 -2.19 -2.65 29.79
N GLU A 13 -1.11 -2.99 30.49
CA GLU A 13 -1.02 -2.95 31.95
C GLU A 13 -0.74 -1.55 32.52
N SER A 14 -0.43 -0.56 31.66
CA SER A 14 -0.13 0.80 32.09
C SER A 14 -1.31 1.45 32.81
N SER A 15 -1.02 2.32 33.80
CA SER A 15 -2.05 3.15 34.44
C SER A 15 -2.48 4.33 33.56
N ASP A 16 -1.63 4.72 32.60
CA ASP A 16 -1.85 5.81 31.66
C ASP A 16 -2.82 5.39 30.54
N LYS A 17 -3.83 6.22 30.29
CA LYS A 17 -4.88 5.94 29.30
C LYS A 17 -4.36 5.98 27.87
N GLU A 18 -3.45 6.88 27.55
CA GLU A 18 -2.89 7.02 26.21
C GLU A 18 -1.96 5.85 25.90
N ILE A 19 -1.11 5.46 26.87
CA ILE A 19 -0.23 4.29 26.74
C ILE A 19 -1.07 3.01 26.57
N ARG A 20 -2.12 2.82 27.37
CA ARG A 20 -3.03 1.67 27.17
C ARG A 20 -3.73 1.69 25.82
N SER A 21 -4.15 2.86 25.33
CA SER A 21 -4.76 2.98 24.02
C SER A 21 -3.79 2.60 22.91
N PHE A 22 -2.53 3.01 23.04
CA PHE A 22 -1.48 2.62 22.10
C PHE A 22 -1.21 1.10 22.14
N GLY A 23 -1.20 0.49 23.33
CA GLY A 23 -1.11 -0.96 23.49
C GLY A 23 -2.22 -1.73 22.76
N ARG A 24 -3.47 -1.22 22.79
CA ARG A 24 -4.60 -1.80 22.03
C ARG A 24 -4.42 -1.71 20.54
N VAL A 25 -3.97 -0.56 20.02
CA VAL A 25 -3.72 -0.37 18.59
C VAL A 25 -2.68 -1.37 18.08
N LEU A 26 -1.60 -1.60 18.85
CA LEU A 26 -0.58 -2.58 18.50
C LEU A 26 -1.11 -4.03 18.51
N GLU A 27 -2.00 -4.36 19.46
CA GLU A 27 -2.65 -5.67 19.52
C GLU A 27 -3.61 -5.87 18.33
N GLU A 28 -4.37 -4.84 17.96
CA GLU A 28 -5.25 -4.84 16.78
C GLU A 28 -4.45 -5.01 15.49
N GLU A 29 -3.35 -4.27 15.31
CA GLU A 29 -2.44 -4.37 14.16
C GLU A 29 -1.88 -5.79 14.03
N ARG A 30 -1.43 -6.40 15.14
CA ARG A 30 -0.97 -7.80 15.17
C ARG A 30 -2.07 -8.79 14.81
N ASN A 31 -3.28 -8.63 15.35
CA ASN A 31 -4.41 -9.52 15.08
C ASN A 31 -4.87 -9.43 13.61
N GLN A 32 -4.88 -8.22 13.04
CA GLN A 32 -5.17 -8.02 11.61
C GLN A 32 -4.12 -8.69 10.73
N ALA A 33 -2.84 -8.54 11.04
CA ALA A 33 -1.77 -9.22 10.30
C ALA A 33 -1.92 -10.76 10.35
N PHE A 34 -2.33 -11.31 11.49
CA PHE A 34 -2.57 -12.75 11.65
C PHE A 34 -3.76 -13.22 10.81
N LEU A 35 -4.87 -12.48 10.84
CA LEU A 35 -6.05 -12.79 10.02
C LEU A 35 -5.76 -12.66 8.53
N LYS A 36 -4.98 -11.65 8.12
CA LYS A 36 -4.55 -11.48 6.72
C LYS A 36 -3.73 -12.69 6.26
N HIS A 37 -2.82 -13.17 7.09
CA HIS A 37 -2.02 -14.36 6.77
C HIS A 37 -2.88 -15.64 6.68
N LEU A 38 -3.85 -15.82 7.58
CA LEU A 38 -4.78 -16.97 7.51
C LEU A 38 -5.69 -16.93 6.28
N ASN A 39 -5.99 -15.73 5.77
CA ASN A 39 -6.87 -15.50 4.63
C ASN A 39 -6.11 -15.17 3.35
N THR A 40 -4.80 -15.45 3.28
CA THR A 40 -4.03 -15.28 2.04
C THR A 40 -4.40 -16.41 1.08
N ASP A 41 -5.58 -16.30 0.48
CA ASP A 41 -5.76 -16.80 -0.88
C ASP A 41 -4.76 -15.99 -1.72
N SER A 42 -3.75 -16.70 -2.17
CA SER A 42 -2.57 -16.13 -2.76
C SER A 42 -2.88 -15.37 -4.05
N ASP A 43 -2.70 -14.05 -4.04
CA ASP A 43 -2.35 -13.31 -5.26
C ASP A 43 -0.90 -13.67 -5.65
N ASP A 44 -0.65 -14.97 -5.90
CA ASP A 44 0.66 -15.63 -6.08
C ASP A 44 1.47 -15.05 -7.26
N ASP A 45 0.83 -14.25 -8.10
CA ASP A 45 1.44 -13.62 -9.28
C ASP A 45 1.53 -12.10 -9.19
N TYR A 46 1.09 -11.45 -8.11
CA TYR A 46 1.08 -9.97 -8.01
C TYR A 46 2.48 -9.35 -8.18
N TRP A 47 3.52 -10.02 -7.71
CA TRP A 47 4.91 -9.60 -7.91
C TRP A 47 5.38 -9.68 -9.37
N LYS A 48 4.74 -10.52 -10.19
CA LYS A 48 5.00 -10.64 -11.64
C LYS A 48 4.26 -9.60 -12.47
N LYS A 49 3.40 -8.78 -11.85
CA LYS A 49 2.57 -7.81 -12.57
C LYS A 49 3.27 -6.47 -12.67
N HIS A 50 2.97 -5.80 -13.77
CA HIS A 50 3.23 -4.38 -13.94
C HIS A 50 2.28 -3.60 -13.04
N LYS A 51 2.76 -2.54 -12.37
CA LYS A 51 1.94 -1.73 -11.47
C LYS A 51 2.01 -0.27 -11.87
N LEU A 52 0.86 0.39 -11.87
CA LEU A 52 0.77 1.84 -12.04
C LEU A 52 0.07 2.40 -10.82
N VAL A 53 0.80 3.16 -10.01
CA VAL A 53 0.32 3.82 -8.82
C VAL A 53 0.10 5.29 -9.14
N VAL A 54 -1.09 5.79 -8.84
CA VAL A 54 -1.46 7.19 -9.02
C VAL A 54 -1.84 7.79 -7.69
N TYR A 55 -1.04 8.74 -7.23
CA TYR A 55 -1.32 9.58 -6.08
C TYR A 55 -2.03 10.85 -6.54
N ILE A 56 -3.12 11.19 -5.87
CA ILE A 56 -3.87 12.41 -6.14
C ILE A 56 -4.19 13.09 -4.84
N LYS A 57 -3.84 14.37 -4.77
CA LYS A 57 -4.35 15.28 -3.77
C LYS A 57 -5.17 16.33 -4.47
N SER A 58 -6.41 16.50 -4.03
CA SER A 58 -7.32 17.50 -4.56
C SER A 58 -7.87 18.40 -3.46
N ASP A 59 -8.79 19.29 -3.79
CA ASP A 59 -9.59 20.04 -2.83
C ASP A 59 -11.08 19.87 -3.12
N ARG A 60 -11.95 20.57 -2.36
CA ARG A 60 -13.42 20.44 -2.50
C ARG A 60 -13.96 20.84 -3.86
N ASP A 61 -13.16 21.54 -4.65
CA ASP A 61 -13.54 22.10 -5.93
C ASP A 61 -13.41 21.09 -7.09
N PHE A 62 -12.71 19.98 -6.84
CA PHE A 62 -12.52 18.85 -7.75
C PHE A 62 -12.44 17.54 -6.94
N TRP A 63 -13.47 16.70 -7.03
CA TRP A 63 -13.58 15.50 -6.20
C TRP A 63 -13.66 14.24 -7.06
N ILE A 64 -12.88 13.20 -6.73
CA ILE A 64 -13.03 11.87 -7.34
C ILE A 64 -14.03 11.09 -6.49
N LYS A 65 -15.06 10.47 -7.10
CA LYS A 65 -16.18 9.84 -6.37
C LYS A 65 -15.72 8.84 -5.31
N ARG A 66 -14.63 8.11 -5.54
CA ARG A 66 -14.02 7.18 -4.56
C ARG A 66 -13.63 7.84 -3.24
N GLN A 67 -13.37 9.15 -3.24
CA GLN A 67 -12.99 9.92 -2.05
C GLN A 67 -14.19 10.30 -1.17
N GLU A 68 -15.44 10.03 -1.59
CA GLU A 68 -16.68 10.55 -0.96
C GLU A 68 -16.83 10.26 0.55
N ASP A 69 -16.17 9.22 1.07
CA ASP A 69 -16.22 8.88 2.49
C ASP A 69 -15.19 9.64 3.36
N GLN A 70 -14.25 10.38 2.77
CA GLN A 70 -13.10 10.97 3.49
C GLN A 70 -13.26 12.49 3.71
N LYS A 71 -13.83 12.87 4.85
CA LYS A 71 -14.31 14.24 5.16
C LYS A 71 -13.26 15.35 5.35
N LEU A 72 -11.94 15.07 5.36
CA LEU A 72 -10.94 16.04 5.86
C LEU A 72 -9.62 16.14 5.06
N SER A 73 -9.31 15.22 4.15
CA SER A 73 -8.20 15.34 3.20
C SER A 73 -8.46 14.44 2.00
N SER A 74 -8.50 14.98 0.78
CA SER A 74 -8.74 14.21 -0.46
C SER A 74 -7.43 13.79 -1.09
N VAL A 75 -6.60 13.13 -0.28
CA VAL A 75 -5.47 12.35 -0.76
C VAL A 75 -5.99 10.95 -1.05
N GLU A 76 -5.77 10.45 -2.25
CA GLU A 76 -6.15 9.10 -2.65
C GLU A 76 -5.01 8.45 -3.45
N TYR A 77 -4.87 7.14 -3.28
CA TYR A 77 -3.96 6.31 -4.05
C TYR A 77 -4.79 5.32 -4.87
N PHE A 78 -4.52 5.30 -6.17
CA PHE A 78 -5.07 4.33 -7.09
C PHE A 78 -3.96 3.42 -7.58
N GLU A 79 -4.25 2.13 -7.71
CA GLU A 79 -3.31 1.16 -8.23
C GLU A 79 -3.99 0.33 -9.31
N TRP A 80 -3.29 0.17 -10.44
CA TRP A 80 -3.66 -0.75 -11.51
C TRP A 80 -2.55 -1.75 -11.72
N CYS A 81 -2.93 -3.03 -11.78
CA CYS A 81 -2.02 -4.14 -12.03
C CYS A 81 -2.42 -4.88 -13.30
N GLY A 82 -1.44 -5.31 -14.08
CA GLY A 82 -1.65 -5.97 -15.37
C GLY A 82 -0.45 -6.77 -15.86
N GLU A 83 -0.62 -7.45 -16.99
CA GLU A 83 0.43 -8.25 -17.63
C GLU A 83 1.42 -7.38 -18.42
N SER A 84 1.09 -6.11 -18.65
CA SER A 84 1.94 -5.19 -19.39
C SER A 84 1.83 -3.75 -18.88
N LYS A 85 2.90 -2.98 -19.04
CA LYS A 85 2.88 -1.52 -18.79
C LYS A 85 1.74 -0.82 -19.53
N GLN A 86 1.50 -1.19 -20.79
CA GLN A 86 0.50 -0.56 -21.64
C GLN A 86 -0.92 -0.81 -21.12
N GLU A 87 -1.23 -2.03 -20.68
CA GLU A 87 -2.51 -2.38 -20.08
C GLU A 87 -2.79 -1.53 -18.83
N CYS A 88 -1.83 -1.42 -17.91
CA CYS A 88 -2.00 -0.60 -16.70
C CYS A 88 -2.24 0.87 -17.02
N ILE A 89 -1.52 1.41 -18.01
CA ILE A 89 -1.69 2.79 -18.48
C ILE A 89 -3.09 3.00 -19.08
N GLU A 90 -3.56 2.08 -19.93
CA GLU A 90 -4.86 2.19 -20.59
C GLU A 90 -6.02 2.12 -19.59
N LEU A 91 -5.95 1.20 -18.61
CA LEU A 91 -6.97 1.09 -17.56
C LEU A 91 -7.02 2.33 -16.68
N ALA A 92 -5.85 2.83 -16.26
CA ALA A 92 -5.77 4.05 -15.45
C ALA A 92 -6.25 5.28 -16.22
N GLU A 93 -5.81 5.44 -17.46
CA GLU A 93 -6.21 6.56 -18.30
C GLU A 93 -7.72 6.54 -18.57
N ALA A 94 -8.29 5.39 -18.92
CA ALA A 94 -9.74 5.26 -19.13
C ALA A 94 -10.54 5.69 -17.90
N TYR A 95 -10.07 5.31 -16.70
CA TYR A 95 -10.68 5.76 -15.44
C TYR A 95 -10.62 7.29 -15.29
N PHE A 96 -9.45 7.91 -15.52
CA PHE A 96 -9.32 9.36 -15.34
C PHE A 96 -9.96 10.20 -16.45
N LEU A 97 -10.16 9.65 -17.64
CA LEU A 97 -10.87 10.32 -18.74
C LEU A 97 -12.39 10.27 -18.58
N ASP A 98 -12.92 9.40 -17.73
CA ASP A 98 -14.36 9.24 -17.52
C ASP A 98 -14.90 10.27 -16.52
N ILE A 99 -15.73 11.20 -17.01
CA ILE A 99 -16.36 12.25 -16.21
C ILE A 99 -17.24 11.67 -15.08
N ASP A 100 -17.76 10.46 -15.25
CA ASP A 100 -18.56 9.80 -14.23
C ASP A 100 -17.75 9.40 -13.01
N ASN A 101 -16.41 9.46 -13.04
CA ASN A 101 -15.59 9.24 -11.85
C ASN A 101 -15.42 10.49 -10.97
N TYR A 102 -16.03 11.62 -11.36
CA TYR A 102 -15.83 12.89 -10.68
C TYR A 102 -17.13 13.51 -10.16
N LYS A 103 -16.98 14.41 -9.18
CA LYS A 103 -17.99 15.37 -8.74
C LYS A 103 -17.40 16.77 -8.84
N CYS A 104 -17.54 17.38 -10.01
CA CYS A 104 -17.10 18.75 -10.26
C CYS A 104 -17.90 19.35 -11.43
N GLU A 105 -17.80 20.66 -11.64
CA GLU A 105 -18.36 21.32 -12.82
C GLU A 105 -17.57 20.93 -14.08
N ASP A 106 -18.26 20.78 -15.22
CA ASP A 106 -17.65 20.40 -16.52
C ASP A 106 -16.42 21.25 -16.87
N ARG A 107 -16.47 22.57 -16.60
CA ARG A 107 -15.35 23.47 -16.88
C ARG A 107 -14.10 23.11 -16.06
N ARG A 108 -14.27 22.69 -14.81
CA ARG A 108 -13.15 22.29 -13.93
C ARG A 108 -12.63 20.92 -14.33
N PHE A 109 -13.53 19.98 -14.65
CA PHE A 109 -13.13 18.69 -15.21
C PHE A 109 -12.27 18.86 -16.46
N ASN A 110 -12.73 19.65 -17.44
CA ASN A 110 -11.99 19.90 -18.68
C ASN A 110 -10.63 20.57 -18.42
N PHE A 111 -10.55 21.53 -17.50
CA PHE A 111 -9.28 22.15 -17.13
C PHE A 111 -8.31 21.11 -16.55
N VAL A 112 -8.77 20.26 -15.63
CA VAL A 112 -7.94 19.19 -15.05
C VAL A 112 -7.52 18.19 -16.13
N LEU A 113 -8.44 17.80 -17.01
CA LEU A 113 -8.16 16.88 -18.10
C LEU A 113 -7.03 17.39 -19.01
N GLU A 114 -7.11 18.66 -19.43
CA GLU A 114 -6.16 19.27 -20.37
C GLU A 114 -4.81 19.63 -19.73
N THR A 115 -4.79 20.02 -18.45
CA THR A 115 -3.58 20.53 -17.79
C THR A 115 -2.85 19.48 -16.96
N LEU A 116 -3.56 18.46 -16.48
CA LEU A 116 -3.06 17.47 -15.53
C LEU A 116 -3.05 16.08 -16.16
N ILE A 117 -4.23 15.55 -16.48
CA ILE A 117 -4.41 14.14 -16.83
C ILE A 117 -3.76 13.83 -18.19
N ASN A 118 -4.18 14.51 -19.27
CA ASN A 118 -3.68 14.26 -20.62
C ASN A 118 -2.16 14.45 -20.73
N PRO A 119 -1.56 15.55 -20.22
CA PRO A 119 -0.11 15.70 -20.27
C PRO A 119 0.62 14.60 -19.50
N THR A 120 0.11 14.20 -18.33
CA THR A 120 0.74 13.16 -17.51
C THR A 120 0.72 11.79 -18.21
N PHE A 121 -0.43 11.37 -18.73
CA PHE A 121 -0.52 10.11 -19.47
C PHE A 121 0.29 10.13 -20.76
N ALA A 122 0.36 11.26 -21.48
CA ALA A 122 1.23 11.41 -22.64
C ALA A 122 2.72 11.24 -22.27
N LYS A 123 3.14 11.74 -21.10
CA LYS A 123 4.51 11.61 -20.59
C LYS A 123 4.86 10.17 -20.22
N ILE A 124 3.98 9.48 -19.51
CA ILE A 124 4.17 8.07 -19.12
C ILE A 124 4.17 7.16 -20.36
N LYS A 125 3.25 7.37 -21.30
CA LYS A 125 3.25 6.67 -22.62
C LYS A 125 4.51 6.96 -23.43
N GLY A 126 5.08 8.16 -23.29
CA GLY A 126 6.36 8.56 -23.88
C GLY A 126 7.58 7.87 -23.28
N GLY A 127 7.40 6.99 -22.29
CA GLY A 127 8.47 6.17 -21.70
C GLY A 127 8.91 6.61 -20.31
N LEU A 128 8.32 7.66 -19.72
CA LEU A 128 8.62 8.00 -18.33
C LEU A 128 8.07 6.94 -17.38
N GLU A 129 8.84 6.67 -16.33
CA GLU A 129 8.45 5.75 -15.24
C GLU A 129 7.72 6.50 -14.14
N SER A 130 8.06 7.77 -13.92
CA SER A 130 7.38 8.63 -12.96
C SER A 130 7.13 10.00 -13.58
N PHE A 131 5.98 10.58 -13.24
CA PHE A 131 5.66 11.96 -13.55
C PHE A 131 4.77 12.57 -12.48
N GLY A 132 5.23 13.67 -11.91
CA GLY A 132 4.48 14.47 -10.96
C GLY A 132 4.09 15.82 -11.54
N PHE A 133 2.87 16.24 -11.26
CA PHE A 133 2.40 17.60 -11.44
C PHE A 133 1.97 18.19 -10.09
N LEU A 134 2.40 19.42 -9.86
CA LEU A 134 1.98 20.24 -8.74
C LEU A 134 1.42 21.55 -9.28
N GLY A 135 0.15 21.84 -9.02
CA GLY A 135 -0.47 23.08 -9.45
C GLY A 135 -1.65 23.49 -8.58
N ALA A 136 -1.62 24.76 -8.13
CA ALA A 136 -2.58 25.31 -7.17
C ALA A 136 -2.71 24.41 -5.92
N ASN A 137 -3.90 23.85 -5.67
CA ASN A 137 -4.18 22.97 -4.54
C ASN A 137 -4.16 21.49 -4.91
N TRP A 138 -3.68 21.16 -6.11
CA TRP A 138 -3.75 19.81 -6.65
C TRP A 138 -2.36 19.23 -6.87
N GLU A 139 -2.22 17.97 -6.49
CA GLU A 139 -1.03 17.16 -6.70
C GLU A 139 -1.47 15.90 -7.44
N PHE A 140 -0.74 15.53 -8.47
CA PHE A 140 -0.98 14.31 -9.23
C PHE A 140 0.35 13.70 -9.57
N GLU A 141 0.57 12.48 -9.11
CA GLU A 141 1.81 11.77 -9.33
C GLU A 141 1.47 10.38 -9.84
N ILE A 142 2.05 10.01 -10.98
CA ILE A 142 2.01 8.65 -11.48
C ILE A 142 3.39 8.05 -11.33
N ASN A 143 3.43 6.85 -10.75
CA ASN A 143 4.59 6.01 -10.67
C ASN A 143 4.27 4.66 -11.30
N TYR A 144 5.15 4.21 -12.17
CA TYR A 144 5.11 2.89 -12.77
C TYR A 144 6.20 2.02 -12.16
N ASP A 145 5.80 0.85 -11.66
CA ASP A 145 6.71 -0.15 -11.13
C ASP A 145 6.74 -1.36 -12.07
N GLU A 146 7.96 -1.79 -12.40
CA GLU A 146 8.18 -3.03 -13.16
C GLU A 146 7.89 -4.26 -12.29
N PRO A 147 7.54 -5.40 -12.92
CA PRO A 147 7.53 -6.69 -12.24
C PRO A 147 8.83 -6.95 -11.49
N ASP A 148 8.72 -7.54 -10.30
CA ASP A 148 9.88 -7.98 -9.55
C ASP A 148 10.60 -9.08 -10.34
N LYS A 149 11.93 -8.99 -10.44
CA LYS A 149 12.75 -9.94 -11.20
C LYS A 149 12.83 -11.32 -10.56
N GLU A 150 12.64 -11.36 -9.25
CA GLU A 150 12.69 -12.56 -8.44
C GLU A 150 11.41 -12.61 -7.60
N GLU A 151 10.90 -13.82 -7.41
CA GLU A 151 9.79 -14.06 -6.50
C GLU A 151 10.17 -13.52 -5.11
N PRO A 152 9.38 -12.62 -4.52
CA PRO A 152 9.63 -12.15 -3.18
C PRO A 152 9.66 -13.36 -2.26
N LYS A 153 10.71 -13.47 -1.45
CA LYS A 153 10.83 -14.60 -0.54
C LYS A 153 9.74 -14.44 0.51
N HIS A 154 9.22 -15.56 1.02
CA HIS A 154 8.22 -15.52 2.09
C HIS A 154 8.68 -14.64 3.28
N VAL A 155 9.99 -14.53 3.50
CA VAL A 155 10.62 -13.67 4.53
C VAL A 155 10.45 -12.15 4.29
N ASP A 156 10.20 -11.72 3.06
CA ASP A 156 10.01 -10.31 2.68
C ASP A 156 8.63 -9.79 3.08
N PHE A 157 7.67 -10.70 3.30
CA PHE A 157 6.32 -10.40 3.77
C PHE A 157 6.19 -10.42 5.30
N ARG A 158 7.32 -10.43 6.03
CA ARG A 158 7.32 -10.40 7.50
C ARG A 158 6.47 -9.23 8.01
N PRO A 159 5.42 -9.48 8.79
CA PRO A 159 4.58 -8.40 9.27
C PRO A 159 5.34 -7.52 10.26
N THR A 160 5.42 -6.23 9.95
CA THR A 160 6.09 -5.23 10.78
C THR A 160 5.15 -4.10 11.12
N SER A 161 5.34 -3.47 12.28
CA SER A 161 4.57 -2.29 12.70
C SER A 161 5.15 -1.04 12.05
N GLU A 162 4.31 -0.31 11.33
CA GLU A 162 4.69 0.98 10.76
C GLU A 162 4.86 2.05 11.85
N LEU A 163 4.08 1.94 12.94
CA LEU A 163 4.09 2.88 14.07
C LEU A 163 5.41 2.90 14.84
N LEU A 164 6.14 1.77 14.86
CA LEU A 164 7.35 1.60 15.64
C LEU A 164 8.62 1.46 14.81
N SER A 165 8.63 1.97 13.57
CA SER A 165 9.78 1.88 12.65
C SER A 165 10.18 0.44 12.28
N LYS A 166 9.24 -0.30 11.68
CA LYS A 166 9.47 -1.64 11.09
C LYS A 166 9.92 -2.72 12.11
N ILE A 167 9.42 -2.66 13.34
CA ILE A 167 9.60 -3.76 14.31
C ILE A 167 8.65 -4.90 13.94
N ASN A 168 9.12 -6.16 14.01
CA ASN A 168 8.28 -7.33 13.76
C ASN A 168 7.05 -7.38 14.69
N LEU A 169 5.87 -7.60 14.09
CA LEU A 169 4.61 -7.78 14.81
C LEU A 169 4.55 -9.10 15.58
N PHE A 170 5.29 -10.11 15.11
CA PHE A 170 5.30 -11.46 15.64
C PHE A 170 6.64 -11.81 16.30
N SER A 171 6.61 -12.78 17.22
CA SER A 171 7.82 -13.39 17.78
C SER A 171 8.59 -14.19 16.74
N GLU A 172 9.86 -14.51 17.01
CA GLU A 172 10.63 -15.40 16.12
C GLU A 172 9.99 -16.79 16.01
N GLU A 173 9.44 -17.31 17.11
CA GLU A 173 8.72 -18.59 17.13
C GLU A 173 7.42 -18.53 16.31
N GLU A 174 6.66 -17.43 16.43
CA GLU A 174 5.45 -17.19 15.63
C GLU A 174 5.81 -17.05 14.15
N LEU A 175 6.85 -16.28 13.81
CA LEU A 175 7.34 -16.14 12.45
C LEU A 175 7.83 -17.47 11.85
N ALA A 176 8.51 -18.31 12.64
CA ALA A 176 8.92 -19.64 12.21
C ALA A 176 7.71 -20.58 12.00
N ALA A 177 6.72 -20.55 12.91
CA ALA A 177 5.49 -21.33 12.77
C ALA A 177 4.66 -20.93 11.54
N LEU A 178 4.74 -19.65 11.15
CA LEU A 178 4.08 -19.08 9.99
C LEU A 178 4.96 -19.12 8.72
N GLY A 179 6.14 -19.77 8.74
CA GLY A 179 7.00 -19.96 7.57
C GLY A 179 7.81 -18.73 7.13
N PHE A 180 7.82 -17.64 7.89
CA PHE A 180 8.59 -16.41 7.61
C PHE A 180 10.08 -16.51 7.97
N ILE A 181 10.49 -17.55 8.68
CA ILE A 181 11.88 -17.83 9.02
C ILE A 181 12.10 -19.33 8.80
N GLU A 182 13.18 -19.71 8.12
CA GLU A 182 13.61 -21.11 8.08
C GLU A 182 13.88 -21.58 9.52
N SER A 183 13.20 -22.63 9.96
CA SER A 183 13.53 -23.27 11.23
C SER A 183 15.01 -23.62 11.18
N LYS A 184 15.84 -23.02 12.03
CA LYS A 184 17.25 -23.43 12.17
C LYS A 184 17.22 -24.94 12.37
N GLY A 185 17.74 -25.67 11.40
CA GLY A 185 17.87 -27.11 11.50
C GLY A 185 18.50 -27.41 12.85
N HIS A 186 17.80 -28.18 13.67
CA HIS A 186 18.51 -28.96 14.66
C HIS A 186 19.44 -29.86 13.85
N ASP A 187 20.72 -29.49 13.75
CA ASP A 187 21.78 -30.45 13.49
C ASP A 187 21.63 -31.51 14.59
N GLN A 188 20.91 -32.58 14.25
CA GLN A 188 20.99 -33.83 14.97
C GLN A 188 22.36 -34.41 14.62
N ASP A 189 23.38 -33.93 15.33
CA ASP A 189 24.58 -34.71 15.59
C ASP A 189 24.15 -35.92 16.45
N THR A 190 23.63 -36.93 15.77
CA THR A 190 23.59 -38.30 16.27
C THR A 190 24.40 -39.12 15.28
N THR A 191 25.72 -39.12 15.49
CA THR A 191 26.56 -40.19 14.95
C THR A 191 26.90 -41.13 16.11
N ILE A 192 26.62 -42.41 15.82
CA ILE A 192 26.79 -43.63 16.62
C ILE A 192 28.26 -43.88 16.95
#